data_AF-A0A662CFK3-F1
#
_entry.id   AF-A0A662CFK3-F1
#
_cell.length_a   1.000
_cell.length_b   1.000
_cell.length_c   1.000
_cell.angle_alpha   90.00
_cell.angle_beta   90.00
_cell.angle_gamma   90.00
#
_symmetry.space_group_name_H-M   'P 1'
#
loop_
_entity.id
_entity.type
_entity.pdbx_description
1 polymer ?
#
loop_
_entity_poly.entity_id
_entity_poly.type
_entity_poly.pdbx_seq_one_letter_code
_entity_poly.pdbx_strand_id
1 'polypeptide(L)'
;MMRDKILKLLLENLGLKGGERLLVFTDLISNREPRLAPHHFARREKTRILAQQVAEVARSITDEVVYHEYKALGHHGVEPPESLWGLAFGEEGLAALKERRLLSPLIKKEDHRVFSQALEVLKETARGVAQVVVALANYSTTHTSFRKLLTEMGARYASMPLFDVEMLNTSLDVDLKKLEKVT
;
A
#
# COMPACT_ATOMS: atom_id res chain seq x y z
N MET A 1 -23.30 -3.19 -5.28
CA MET A 1 -22.72 -4.46 -4.75
C MET A 1 -21.24 -4.24 -4.40
N MET A 2 -20.55 -5.18 -3.72
CA MET A 2 -19.14 -5.02 -3.28
C MET A 2 -18.19 -4.58 -4.41
N ARG A 3 -18.36 -5.18 -5.60
CA ARG A 3 -17.59 -4.83 -6.81
C ARG A 3 -17.66 -3.34 -7.14
N ASP A 4 -18.85 -2.74 -7.10
CA ASP A 4 -19.04 -1.32 -7.45
C ASP A 4 -18.28 -0.40 -6.49
N LYS A 5 -18.20 -0.77 -5.21
CA LYS A 5 -17.45 -0.02 -4.20
C LYS A 5 -15.95 -0.08 -4.43
N ILE A 6 -15.46 -1.25 -4.85
CA ILE A 6 -14.06 -1.43 -5.24
C ILE A 6 -13.77 -0.61 -6.51
N LEU A 7 -14.66 -0.63 -7.51
CA LEU A 7 -14.52 0.19 -8.71
C LEU A 7 -14.49 1.68 -8.38
N LYS A 8 -15.37 2.15 -7.50
CA LYS A 8 -15.37 3.54 -7.01
C LYS A 8 -14.03 3.89 -6.33
N LEU A 9 -13.54 3.03 -5.42
CA LEU A 9 -12.23 3.22 -4.79
C LEU A 9 -11.10 3.33 -5.83
N LEU A 10 -11.05 2.42 -6.81
CA LEU A 10 -9.97 2.36 -7.78
C LEU A 10 -10.04 3.49 -8.81
N LEU A 11 -11.22 3.75 -9.38
CA LEU A 11 -11.39 4.69 -10.50
C LEU A 11 -11.61 6.13 -10.03
N GLU A 12 -12.40 6.34 -8.98
CA GLU A 12 -12.74 7.69 -8.52
C GLU A 12 -11.75 8.19 -7.47
N ASN A 13 -11.51 7.41 -6.40
CA ASN A 13 -10.67 7.87 -5.30
C ASN A 13 -9.18 7.81 -5.65
N LEU A 14 -8.74 6.75 -6.35
CA LEU A 14 -7.34 6.53 -6.69
C LEU A 14 -7.00 6.82 -8.15
N GLY A 15 -8.00 7.07 -9.00
CA GLY A 15 -7.80 7.45 -10.39
C GLY A 15 -6.99 6.43 -11.19
N LEU A 16 -7.11 5.14 -10.89
CA LEU A 16 -6.40 4.07 -11.58
C LEU A 16 -6.78 4.05 -13.07
N LYS A 17 -5.78 4.03 -13.94
CA LYS A 17 -5.94 3.97 -15.39
C LYS A 17 -5.33 2.70 -15.98
N GLY A 18 -5.76 2.33 -17.18
CA GLY A 18 -5.12 1.26 -17.94
C GLY A 18 -3.63 1.55 -18.19
N GLY A 19 -2.80 0.52 -18.05
CA GLY A 19 -1.34 0.61 -18.17
C GLY A 19 -0.62 1.13 -16.92
N GLU A 20 -1.34 1.58 -15.89
CA GLU A 20 -0.74 1.89 -14.59
C GLU A 20 -0.58 0.62 -13.76
N ARG A 21 0.53 0.55 -13.02
CA ARG A 21 0.85 -0.54 -12.12
C ARG A 21 0.23 -0.32 -10.75
N LEU A 22 -0.63 -1.24 -10.36
CA LEU A 22 -1.28 -1.29 -9.06
C LEU A 22 -0.57 -2.31 -8.16
N LEU A 23 -0.18 -1.87 -6.97
CA LEU A 23 0.25 -2.75 -5.89
C LEU A 23 -0.83 -2.80 -4.79
N VAL A 24 -1.41 -3.98 -4.59
CA VAL A 24 -2.32 -4.27 -3.48
C VAL A 24 -1.59 -5.15 -2.49
N PHE A 25 -1.57 -4.77 -1.22
CA PHE A 25 -0.99 -5.63 -0.20
C PHE A 25 -1.76 -5.63 1.11
N THR A 26 -1.61 -6.73 1.84
CA THR A 26 -2.18 -6.93 3.17
C THR A 26 -1.21 -7.77 4.01
N ASP A 27 -1.55 -8.02 5.27
CA ASP A 27 -0.72 -8.76 6.19
C ASP A 27 -1.43 -9.94 6.86
N LEU A 28 -0.67 -10.99 7.12
CA LEU A 28 -1.07 -12.18 7.84
C LEU A 28 -0.72 -12.03 9.32
N ILE A 29 -1.57 -12.59 10.18
CA ILE A 29 -1.33 -12.54 11.63
C ILE A 29 0.03 -13.17 11.93
N SER A 30 0.82 -12.53 12.78
CA SER A 30 2.18 -12.96 13.09
C SER A 30 2.41 -13.11 14.59
N ASN A 31 3.47 -13.84 14.94
CA ASN A 31 3.93 -14.00 16.32
C ASN A 31 4.62 -12.75 16.90
N ARG A 32 4.77 -11.68 16.10
CA ARG A 32 5.25 -10.37 16.57
C ARG A 32 4.15 -9.50 17.15
N GLU A 33 2.90 -9.90 16.93
CA GLU A 33 1.73 -9.20 17.46
C GLU A 33 1.42 -9.67 18.90
N PRO A 34 0.83 -8.80 19.74
CA PRO A 34 0.30 -9.24 21.03
C PRO A 34 -0.82 -10.26 20.84
N ARG A 35 -1.18 -10.97 21.91
CA ARG A 35 -2.29 -11.93 21.89
C ARG A 35 -3.57 -11.23 21.45
N LEU A 36 -4.11 -11.67 20.31
CA LEU A 36 -5.32 -11.10 19.72
C LEU A 36 -6.58 -11.72 20.32
N ALA A 37 -7.61 -10.89 20.53
CA ALA A 37 -8.96 -11.36 20.79
C ALA A 37 -9.58 -12.07 19.55
N PRO A 38 -10.51 -13.03 19.74
CA PRO A 38 -11.08 -13.84 18.66
C PRO A 38 -11.68 -13.05 17.49
N HIS A 39 -12.30 -11.90 17.75
CA HIS A 39 -12.94 -11.09 16.70
C HIS A 39 -11.92 -10.49 15.70
N HIS A 40 -10.66 -10.32 16.09
CA HIS A 40 -9.63 -9.83 15.17
C HIS A 40 -9.34 -10.83 14.05
N PHE A 41 -9.40 -12.14 14.31
CA PHE A 41 -9.14 -13.17 13.30
C PHE A 41 -10.14 -13.09 12.16
N ALA A 42 -11.44 -13.03 12.48
CA ALA A 42 -12.50 -12.93 11.49
C ALA A 42 -12.40 -11.64 10.67
N ARG A 43 -12.16 -10.49 11.33
CA ARG A 43 -11.95 -9.21 10.64
C ARG A 43 -10.76 -9.28 9.68
N ARG A 44 -9.61 -9.77 10.15
CA ARG A 44 -8.37 -9.88 9.38
C ARG A 44 -8.54 -10.76 8.14
N GLU A 45 -9.24 -11.87 8.27
CA GLU A 45 -9.54 -12.73 7.12
C GLU A 45 -10.46 -12.02 6.11
N LYS A 46 -11.48 -11.31 6.57
CA LYS A 46 -12.32 -10.48 5.69
C LYS A 46 -11.52 -9.40 4.97
N THR A 47 -10.59 -8.72 5.65
CA THR A 47 -9.70 -7.71 5.05
C THR A 47 -8.78 -8.34 4.00
N ARG A 48 -8.25 -9.54 4.26
CA ARG A 48 -7.43 -10.30 3.32
C ARG A 48 -8.20 -10.67 2.05
N ILE A 49 -9.41 -11.21 2.21
CA ILE A 49 -10.32 -11.52 1.11
C ILE A 49 -10.65 -10.25 0.31
N LEU A 50 -10.93 -9.14 0.99
CA LEU A 50 -11.18 -7.86 0.31
C LEU A 50 -9.96 -7.43 -0.51
N ALA A 51 -8.74 -7.54 0.02
CA ALA A 51 -7.53 -7.19 -0.72
C ALA A 51 -7.36 -8.04 -1.99
N GLN A 52 -7.71 -9.33 -1.93
CA GLN A 52 -7.74 -10.20 -3.12
C GLN A 52 -8.81 -9.76 -4.12
N GLN A 53 -10.00 -9.42 -3.65
CA GLN A 53 -11.08 -8.90 -4.50
C GLN A 53 -10.70 -7.56 -5.15
N VAL A 54 -9.99 -6.68 -4.45
CA VAL A 54 -9.49 -5.42 -5.01
C VAL A 54 -8.54 -5.71 -6.17
N ALA A 55 -7.57 -6.61 -5.97
CA ALA A 55 -6.66 -7.01 -7.04
C ALA A 55 -7.40 -7.65 -8.23
N GLU A 56 -8.37 -8.52 -7.96
CA GLU A 56 -9.14 -9.18 -9.03
C GLU A 56 -10.00 -8.20 -9.83
N VAL A 57 -10.69 -7.26 -9.17
CA VAL A 57 -11.45 -6.23 -9.88
C VAL A 57 -10.54 -5.30 -10.66
N ALA A 58 -9.36 -4.96 -10.13
CA ALA A 58 -8.40 -4.09 -10.80
C ALA A 58 -7.88 -4.68 -12.12
N ARG A 59 -7.84 -6.01 -12.29
CA ARG A 59 -7.47 -6.67 -13.55
C ARG A 59 -8.41 -6.37 -14.70
N SER A 60 -9.63 -5.90 -14.41
CA SER A 60 -10.54 -5.39 -15.45
C SER A 60 -10.27 -3.93 -15.85
N ILE A 61 -9.32 -3.25 -15.21
CA ILE A 61 -8.93 -1.85 -15.46
C ILE A 61 -7.51 -1.76 -16.03
N THR A 62 -6.56 -2.54 -15.49
CA THR A 62 -5.15 -2.55 -15.89
C THR A 62 -4.60 -3.98 -15.86
N ASP A 63 -3.66 -4.28 -16.74
CA ASP A 63 -2.98 -5.58 -16.79
C ASP A 63 -1.86 -5.70 -15.73
N GLU A 64 -1.40 -4.56 -15.19
CA GLU A 64 -0.26 -4.47 -14.28
C GLU A 64 -0.70 -4.50 -12.80
N VAL A 65 -1.28 -5.63 -12.36
CA VAL A 65 -1.75 -5.79 -10.97
C VAL A 65 -0.88 -6.77 -10.18
N VAL A 66 -0.32 -6.27 -9.07
CA VAL A 66 0.45 -7.08 -8.11
C VAL A 66 -0.31 -7.18 -6.79
N TYR A 67 -0.51 -8.42 -6.33
CA TYR A 67 -1.03 -8.72 -5.00
C TYR A 67 0.06 -9.34 -4.12
N HIS A 68 0.22 -8.86 -2.89
CA HIS A 68 1.20 -9.40 -1.95
C HIS A 68 0.66 -9.51 -0.52
N GLU A 69 0.99 -10.62 0.14
CA GLU A 69 0.75 -10.84 1.57
C GLU A 69 2.10 -10.94 2.29
N TYR A 70 2.23 -10.31 3.46
CA TYR A 70 3.41 -10.48 4.32
C TYR A 70 3.01 -10.68 5.79
N LYS A 71 3.92 -11.14 6.65
CA LYS A 71 3.62 -11.29 8.09
C LYS A 71 3.57 -9.93 8.79
N ALA A 72 2.51 -9.67 9.55
CA ALA A 72 2.32 -8.43 10.31
C ALA A 72 3.55 -8.06 11.15
N LEU A 73 3.88 -6.78 11.19
CA LEU A 73 5.12 -6.28 11.80
C LEU A 73 4.97 -5.91 13.28
N GLY A 74 3.75 -5.92 13.81
CA GLY A 74 3.44 -5.72 15.23
C GLY A 74 3.23 -4.27 15.67
N HIS A 75 3.69 -3.28 14.88
CA HIS A 75 3.55 -1.86 15.21
C HIS A 75 3.26 -0.99 13.99
N HIS A 76 2.56 0.13 14.22
CA HIS A 76 2.31 1.15 13.21
C HIS A 76 3.61 1.84 12.79
N GLY A 77 3.70 2.16 11.50
CA GLY A 77 4.83 2.87 10.92
C GLY A 77 6.09 2.03 10.78
N VAL A 78 6.09 0.72 11.06
CA VAL A 78 7.26 -0.10 10.75
C VAL A 78 7.41 -0.19 9.23
N GLU A 79 8.64 -0.03 8.74
CA GLU A 79 8.94 -0.15 7.32
C GLU A 79 8.59 -1.56 6.81
N PRO A 80 7.96 -1.68 5.63
CA PRO A 80 7.59 -2.97 5.09
C PRO A 80 8.81 -3.84 4.77
N PRO A 81 8.64 -5.16 4.68
CA PRO A 81 9.74 -6.08 4.36
C PRO A 81 10.34 -5.78 2.99
N GLU A 82 11.64 -6.09 2.82
CA GLU A 82 12.40 -5.89 1.58
C GLU A 82 11.69 -6.42 0.32
N SER A 83 10.99 -7.56 0.42
CA SER A 83 10.22 -8.11 -0.68
C SER A 83 9.20 -7.12 -1.25
N LEU A 84 8.56 -6.31 -0.40
CA LEU A 84 7.60 -5.31 -0.83
C LEU A 84 8.30 -4.10 -1.50
N TRP A 85 9.55 -3.81 -1.16
CA TRP A 85 10.33 -2.75 -1.81
C TRP A 85 10.63 -3.10 -3.27
N GLY A 86 11.03 -4.34 -3.57
CA GLY A 86 11.23 -4.79 -4.95
C GLY A 86 9.92 -4.74 -5.74
N LEU A 87 8.82 -5.19 -5.15
CA LEU A 87 7.50 -5.09 -5.77
C LEU A 87 7.05 -3.65 -5.99
N ALA A 88 7.48 -2.67 -5.20
CA ALA A 88 7.02 -1.30 -5.30
C ALA A 88 7.89 -0.40 -6.19
N PHE A 89 9.21 -0.63 -6.21
CA PHE A 89 10.18 0.21 -6.91
C PHE A 89 10.87 -0.51 -8.08
N GLY A 90 10.54 -1.78 -8.32
CA GLY A 90 11.26 -2.64 -9.26
C GLY A 90 12.54 -3.22 -8.67
N GLU A 91 13.00 -4.32 -9.27
CA GLU A 91 14.20 -5.02 -8.83
C GLU A 91 15.46 -4.15 -9.03
N GLU A 92 15.52 -3.35 -10.09
CA GLU A 92 16.64 -2.44 -10.37
C GLU A 92 16.70 -1.31 -9.32
N GLY A 93 15.55 -0.78 -8.92
CA GLY A 93 15.45 0.22 -7.85
C GLY A 93 15.94 -0.35 -6.51
N LEU A 94 15.45 -1.55 -6.16
CA LEU A 94 15.87 -2.24 -4.94
C LEU A 94 17.36 -2.56 -4.94
N ALA A 95 17.90 -3.09 -6.06
CA ALA A 95 19.31 -3.41 -6.20
C ALA A 95 20.18 -2.17 -6.00
N ALA A 96 19.83 -1.04 -6.65
CA ALA A 96 20.57 0.20 -6.51
C ALA A 96 20.58 0.75 -5.07
N LEU A 97 19.46 0.66 -4.36
CA LEU A 97 19.40 1.03 -2.93
C LEU A 97 20.32 0.14 -2.07
N LYS A 98 20.40 -1.16 -2.38
CA LYS A 98 21.25 -2.10 -1.65
C LYS A 98 22.73 -1.89 -1.94
N GLU A 99 23.10 -1.73 -3.21
CA GLU A 99 24.48 -1.44 -3.63
C GLU A 99 25.02 -0.17 -2.99
N ARG A 100 24.18 0.88 -2.92
CA ARG A 100 24.52 2.14 -2.26
C ARG A 100 24.36 2.11 -0.74
N ARG A 101 24.00 0.96 -0.16
CA ARG A 101 23.80 0.73 1.28
C ARG A 101 22.76 1.66 1.93
N LEU A 102 21.75 2.07 1.16
CA LEU A 102 20.68 2.98 1.60
C LEU A 102 19.47 2.23 2.16
N LEU A 103 19.22 0.98 1.72
CA LEU A 103 18.03 0.22 2.12
C LEU A 103 17.98 -0.04 3.65
N SER A 104 19.07 -0.55 4.24
CA SER A 104 19.08 -0.90 5.66
C SER A 104 18.84 0.31 6.59
N PRO A 105 19.50 1.47 6.37
CA PRO A 105 19.18 2.71 7.08
C PRO A 105 17.73 3.17 6.92
N LEU A 106 17.16 3.08 5.71
CA LEU A 106 15.75 3.45 5.47
C LEU A 106 14.80 2.56 6.29
N ILE A 107 15.03 1.24 6.30
CA ILE A 107 14.23 0.27 7.07
C ILE A 107 14.28 0.58 8.57
N LYS A 108 15.44 1.05 9.05
CA LYS A 108 15.64 1.49 10.44
C LYS A 108 15.15 2.91 10.72
N LYS A 109 14.66 3.62 9.70
CA LYS A 109 14.21 5.02 9.73
C LYS A 109 15.30 6.01 10.14
N GLU A 110 16.47 5.85 9.55
CA GLU A 110 17.61 6.73 9.79
C GLU A 110 17.59 7.95 8.85
N ASP A 111 17.99 9.11 9.42
CA ASP A 111 18.42 10.38 8.79
C ASP A 111 17.75 10.85 7.47
N HIS A 112 17.28 12.11 7.47
CA HIS A 112 16.79 12.82 6.29
C HIS A 112 17.74 12.76 5.08
N ARG A 113 19.07 12.77 5.31
CA ARG A 113 20.05 12.68 4.23
C ARG A 113 19.95 11.36 3.46
N VAL A 114 19.74 10.24 4.16
CA VAL A 114 19.56 8.92 3.54
C VAL A 114 18.32 8.94 2.66
N PHE A 115 17.22 9.51 3.15
CA PHE A 115 15.99 9.63 2.38
C PHE A 115 16.21 10.39 1.07
N SER A 116 16.84 11.56 1.13
CA SER A 116 17.09 12.37 -0.07
C SER A 116 17.97 11.63 -1.08
N GLN A 117 19.02 10.94 -0.62
CA GLN A 117 19.86 10.12 -1.50
C GLN A 117 19.08 8.98 -2.14
N ALA A 118 18.25 8.29 -1.37
CA ALA A 118 17.43 7.19 -1.86
C ALA A 118 16.43 7.65 -2.93
N LEU A 119 15.80 8.81 -2.74
CA LEU A 119 14.88 9.37 -3.71
C LEU A 119 15.56 9.64 -5.06
N GLU A 120 16.75 10.25 -5.05
CA GLU A 120 17.49 10.52 -6.29
C GLU A 120 17.92 9.22 -6.98
N VAL A 121 18.40 8.24 -6.22
CA VAL A 121 18.73 6.91 -6.75
C VAL A 121 17.52 6.26 -7.41
N LEU A 122 16.36 6.29 -6.75
CA LEU A 122 15.15 5.67 -7.28
C LEU A 122 14.63 6.42 -8.52
N LYS A 123 14.70 7.74 -8.58
CA LYS A 123 14.33 8.50 -9.80
C LYS A 123 15.18 8.09 -11.00
N GLU A 124 16.46 7.80 -10.79
CA GLU A 124 17.38 7.37 -11.84
C GLU A 124 17.13 5.91 -12.26
N THR A 125 17.03 5.00 -11.29
CA THR A 125 17.16 3.56 -11.54
C THR A 125 15.86 2.77 -11.48
N ALA A 126 14.85 3.23 -10.74
CA ALA A 126 13.63 2.46 -10.54
C ALA A 126 12.84 2.33 -11.85
N ARG A 127 12.39 1.11 -12.14
CA ARG A 127 11.56 0.78 -13.30
C ARG A 127 10.39 -0.05 -12.82
N GLY A 128 9.21 0.12 -13.42
CA GLY A 128 7.99 -0.55 -12.94
C GLY A 128 7.55 -0.11 -11.55
N VAL A 129 7.83 1.15 -11.16
CA VAL A 129 7.36 1.71 -9.88
C VAL A 129 5.84 1.60 -9.81
N ALA A 130 5.28 1.22 -8.66
CA ALA A 130 3.83 1.21 -8.49
C ALA A 130 3.26 2.64 -8.55
N GLN A 131 2.36 2.92 -9.49
CA GLN A 131 1.70 4.23 -9.59
C GLN A 131 0.49 4.34 -8.66
N VAL A 132 -0.15 3.21 -8.33
CA VAL A 132 -1.25 3.17 -7.37
C VAL A 132 -0.96 2.09 -6.33
N VAL A 133 -1.21 2.40 -5.06
CA VAL A 133 -1.01 1.47 -3.95
C VAL A 133 -2.23 1.40 -3.06
N VAL A 134 -2.71 0.18 -2.79
CA VAL A 134 -3.77 -0.10 -1.80
C VAL A 134 -3.18 -0.96 -0.70
N ALA A 135 -2.91 -0.34 0.45
CA ALA A 135 -2.37 -0.97 1.64
C ALA A 135 -3.49 -1.27 2.65
N LEU A 136 -3.87 -2.55 2.72
CA LEU A 136 -4.88 -3.10 3.63
C LEU A 136 -4.24 -3.92 4.76
N ALA A 137 -3.10 -3.46 5.28
CA ALA A 137 -2.42 -4.08 6.42
C ALA A 137 -3.05 -3.63 7.76
N ASN A 138 -2.96 -4.42 8.85
CA ASN A 138 -3.39 -3.95 10.21
C ASN A 138 -2.74 -2.62 10.54
N TYR A 139 -1.42 -2.64 10.37
CA TYR A 139 -0.53 -1.65 10.92
C TYR A 139 -0.23 -0.66 9.82
N SER A 140 -0.59 0.58 10.10
CA SER A 140 -0.45 1.70 9.18
C SER A 140 0.97 1.80 8.62
N THR A 141 1.09 1.92 7.31
CA THR A 141 2.34 2.23 6.61
C THR A 141 2.46 3.72 6.29
N THR A 142 1.55 4.57 6.78
CA THR A 142 1.50 6.00 6.43
C THR A 142 2.78 6.74 6.82
N HIS A 143 3.33 6.46 7.99
CA HIS A 143 4.56 7.09 8.49
C HIS A 143 5.78 6.21 8.20
N THR A 144 5.97 5.86 6.94
CA THR A 144 7.13 5.09 6.45
C THR A 144 7.86 5.84 5.34
N SER A 145 9.17 5.67 5.27
CA SER A 145 10.01 6.05 4.13
C SER A 145 9.53 5.36 2.86
N PHE A 146 9.11 4.09 2.94
CA PHE A 146 8.50 3.38 1.81
C PHE A 146 7.34 4.15 1.18
N ARG A 147 6.33 4.53 2.00
CA ARG A 147 5.18 5.32 1.52
C ARG A 147 5.64 6.67 1.02
N LYS A 148 6.52 7.36 1.77
CA LYS A 148 6.96 8.71 1.42
C LYS A 148 7.68 8.73 0.07
N LEU A 149 8.63 7.82 -0.16
CA LEU A 149 9.35 7.67 -1.43
C LEU A 149 8.37 7.43 -2.58
N LEU A 150 7.42 6.49 -2.44
CA LEU A 150 6.41 6.24 -3.47
C LEU A 150 5.62 7.50 -3.82
N THR A 151 5.17 8.27 -2.81
CA THR A 151 4.43 9.50 -3.06
C THR A 151 5.28 10.61 -3.67
N GLU A 152 6.56 10.74 -3.29
CA GLU A 152 7.51 11.68 -3.93
C GLU A 152 7.82 11.28 -5.38
N MET A 153 7.66 10.00 -5.72
CA MET A 153 7.73 9.49 -7.09
C MET A 153 6.39 9.56 -7.84
N GLY A 154 5.36 10.17 -7.24
CA GLY A 154 4.06 10.43 -7.86
C GLY A 154 3.00 9.34 -7.66
N ALA A 155 3.27 8.32 -6.85
CA ALA A 155 2.29 7.27 -6.58
C ALA A 155 1.11 7.76 -5.74
N ARG A 156 -0.10 7.28 -6.06
CA ARG A 156 -1.31 7.49 -5.26
C ARG A 156 -1.46 6.35 -4.27
N TYR A 157 -1.42 6.67 -2.98
CA TYR A 157 -1.28 5.69 -1.91
C TYR A 157 -2.45 5.74 -0.93
N ALA A 158 -3.24 4.66 -0.87
CA ALA A 158 -4.24 4.45 0.16
C ALA A 158 -3.70 3.54 1.27
N SER A 159 -3.54 4.08 2.48
CA SER A 159 -3.22 3.33 3.69
C SER A 159 -4.48 3.23 4.55
N MET A 160 -5.03 2.04 4.70
CA MET A 160 -6.27 1.79 5.43
C MET A 160 -6.03 0.78 6.56
N PRO A 161 -5.35 1.19 7.65
CA PRO A 161 -5.10 0.34 8.79
C PRO A 161 -6.38 -0.01 9.54
N LEU A 162 -6.38 -1.16 10.22
CA LEU A 162 -7.49 -1.65 11.04
C LEU A 162 -8.83 -1.74 10.29
N PHE A 163 -8.78 -1.80 8.95
CA PHE A 163 -9.94 -1.75 8.09
C PHE A 163 -10.93 -2.86 8.42
N ASP A 164 -12.18 -2.48 8.65
CA ASP A 164 -13.29 -3.41 8.64
C ASP A 164 -14.01 -3.29 7.30
N VAL A 165 -14.39 -4.42 6.70
CA VAL A 165 -15.14 -4.45 5.45
C VAL A 165 -16.46 -3.67 5.57
N GLU A 166 -17.03 -3.60 6.78
CA GLU A 166 -18.21 -2.78 7.04
C GLU A 166 -17.96 -1.28 6.81
N MET A 167 -16.72 -0.79 6.88
CA MET A 167 -16.36 0.60 6.56
C MET A 167 -16.58 0.96 5.08
N LEU A 168 -16.62 -0.02 4.17
CA LEU A 168 -17.05 0.20 2.77
C LEU A 168 -18.53 0.61 2.69
N ASN A 169 -19.33 0.27 3.69
CA ASN A 169 -20.75 0.58 3.74
C ASN A 169 -21.06 1.94 4.38
N THR A 170 -20.06 2.60 4.97
CA THR A 170 -20.27 3.84 5.72
C THR A 170 -19.37 4.97 5.20
N SER A 171 -18.06 4.90 5.44
CA SER A 171 -17.14 6.03 5.26
C SER A 171 -16.57 6.17 3.83
N LEU A 172 -16.52 5.08 3.05
CA LEU A 172 -16.01 5.09 1.68
C LEU A 172 -17.09 5.25 0.60
N ASP A 173 -18.37 5.24 1.00
CA ASP A 173 -19.50 5.50 0.11
C ASP A 173 -19.92 6.98 0.10
N VAL A 174 -19.03 7.85 0.56
CA VAL A 174 -19.28 9.30 0.55
C VAL A 174 -19.18 9.79 -0.90
N ASP A 175 -20.17 10.58 -1.32
CA ASP A 175 -20.21 11.24 -2.62
C ASP A 175 -19.42 12.55 -2.53
N LEU A 176 -18.16 12.53 -3.00
CA LEU A 176 -17.26 13.68 -2.93
C LEU A 176 -17.84 14.92 -3.63
N LYS A 177 -18.68 14.75 -4.67
CA LYS A 177 -19.34 15.85 -5.37
C LYS A 177 -20.41 16.57 -4.53
N LYS A 178 -20.90 15.94 -3.45
CA LYS A 178 -21.82 16.59 -2.50
C LYS A 178 -21.07 17.39 -1.44
N LEU A 179 -19.86 17.00 -1.07
CA LEU A 179 -19.04 17.73 -0.08
C LEU A 179 -18.52 19.06 -0.62
N GLU A 180 -18.16 19.13 -1.90
CA GLU A 180 -17.72 20.37 -2.56
C GLU A 180 -18.82 21.45 -2.61
N LYS A 181 -20.09 21.11 -2.38
CA LYS A 181 -21.20 22.08 -2.35
C LYS A 181 -21.50 22.65 -0.96
N VAL A 182 -20.79 22.20 0.07
CA VAL A 182 -21.04 22.59 1.47
C VAL A 182 -19.86 23.36 2.08
N THR A 183 -18.83 23.68 1.29
CA THR A 183 -17.67 24.49 1.70
C THR A 183 -17.51 25.67 0.76
#